data_AF-A0A835CGS2-F1
#
_entry.id   AF-A0A835CGS2-F1
#
_cell.length_a   1.000
_cell.length_b   1.000
_cell.length_c   1.000
_cell.angle_alpha   90.00
_cell.angle_beta   90.00
_cell.angle_gamma   90.00
#
_symmetry.space_group_name_H-M   'P 1'
#
loop_
_entity.id
_entity.type
_entity.pdbx_description
1 polymer ?
#
loop_
_entity_poly.entity_id
_entity_poly.type
_entity_poly.pdbx_seq_one_letter_code
_entity_poly.pdbx_strand_id
1 'polypeptide(L)'
;MRKMGIKKSPGCSLIELGGVVHEFFSEDDEHSHSKEIYRATEEMIKRIKLAGYEPNIADARIDAEEEAKEASVSHHSEKLAIAFGLIKTKPGTTIRISKNLRVCTDCHNATKIISKVYNREIVVRDRNRFHHFKEGSCSCNDYW
;
A
#
# COMPACT_ATOMS: atom_id res chain seq x y z
N MET A 1 8.10 22.78 -7.65
CA MET A 1 8.95 23.58 -8.57
C MET A 1 8.92 22.97 -9.98
N ARG A 2 8.50 23.73 -11.00
CA ARG A 2 8.62 23.38 -12.43
C ARG A 2 9.75 24.20 -13.06
N LYS A 3 10.96 23.63 -13.16
CA LYS A 3 12.06 24.10 -14.02
C LYS A 3 12.90 22.88 -14.43
N MET A 4 12.76 22.45 -15.68
CA MET A 4 13.54 21.40 -16.38
C MET A 4 13.95 20.13 -15.59
N GLY A 5 13.08 19.64 -14.71
CA GLY A 5 13.46 18.64 -13.70
C GLY A 5 13.30 17.20 -14.18
N ILE A 6 14.28 16.35 -13.83
CA ILE A 6 14.18 14.88 -13.84
C ILE A 6 12.76 14.48 -13.40
N LYS A 7 11.94 13.93 -14.30
CA LYS A 7 10.66 13.32 -13.94
C LYS A 7 10.99 12.08 -13.11
N LYS A 8 11.02 12.23 -11.78
CA LYS A 8 10.98 11.06 -10.90
C LYS A 8 9.64 10.36 -11.16
N SER A 9 9.69 9.11 -11.60
CA SER A 9 8.47 8.31 -11.74
C SER A 9 7.75 8.30 -10.39
N PRO A 10 6.43 8.58 -10.36
CA PRO A 10 5.66 8.48 -9.13
C PRO A 10 5.73 7.04 -8.60
N GLY A 11 5.55 6.89 -7.29
CA GLY A 11 5.42 5.57 -6.69
C GLY A 11 4.19 4.87 -7.26
N CYS A 12 4.40 3.67 -7.79
CA CYS A 12 3.36 2.87 -8.44
C CYS A 12 3.43 1.43 -7.93
N SER A 13 2.28 0.89 -7.55
CA SER A 13 2.11 -0.51 -7.18
C SER A 13 1.26 -1.23 -8.22
N LEU A 14 1.62 -2.48 -8.50
CA LEU A 14 0.98 -3.34 -9.49
C LEU A 14 0.46 -4.59 -8.81
N ILE A 15 -0.73 -5.04 -9.19
CA ILE A 15 -1.28 -6.35 -8.86
C ILE A 15 -1.79 -7.02 -10.14
N GLU A 16 -1.51 -8.30 -10.31
CA GLU A 16 -2.02 -9.08 -11.44
C GLU A 16 -3.13 -10.02 -10.94
N LEU A 17 -4.34 -9.85 -11.45
CA LEU A 17 -5.50 -10.70 -11.14
C LEU A 17 -6.20 -11.12 -12.43
N GLY A 18 -6.42 -12.42 -12.60
CA GLY A 18 -7.14 -12.94 -13.78
C GLY A 18 -6.47 -12.63 -15.13
N GLY A 19 -5.14 -12.46 -15.14
CA GLY A 19 -4.37 -12.09 -16.34
C GLY A 19 -4.42 -10.60 -16.69
N VAL A 20 -5.01 -9.77 -15.83
CA VAL A 20 -5.05 -8.32 -15.99
C VAL A 20 -4.13 -7.67 -14.95
N VAL A 21 -3.26 -6.77 -15.40
CA VAL A 21 -2.43 -5.95 -14.54
C VAL A 21 -3.20 -4.69 -14.18
N HIS A 22 -3.33 -4.43 -12.87
CA HIS A 22 -3.92 -3.20 -12.34
C HIS A 22 -2.82 -2.35 -11.71
N GLU A 23 -2.77 -1.08 -12.09
CA GLU A 23 -1.79 -0.12 -11.62
C GLU A 23 -2.43 0.86 -10.63
N PHE A 24 -1.69 1.21 -9.58
CA PHE A 24 -2.15 2.13 -8.55
C PHE A 24 -1.09 3.20 -8.32
N PHE A 25 -1.53 4.45 -8.33
CA PHE A 25 -0.72 5.60 -7.93
C PHE A 25 -1.34 6.22 -6.67
N SER A 26 -0.53 6.92 -5.88
CA SER A 26 -1.08 7.73 -4.79
C SER A 26 -1.93 8.85 -5.39
N GLU A 27 -3.17 9.02 -4.90
CA GLU A 27 -4.17 9.98 -5.42
C GLU A 27 -4.66 9.70 -6.86
N ASP A 28 -4.70 8.44 -7.26
CA ASP A 28 -5.27 8.03 -8.54
C ASP A 28 -6.81 7.98 -8.51
N ASP A 29 -7.43 9.07 -8.98
CA ASP A 29 -8.88 9.13 -9.21
C ASP A 29 -9.30 8.51 -10.57
N GLU A 30 -8.35 8.14 -11.44
CA GLU A 30 -8.61 7.67 -12.81
C GLU A 30 -8.90 6.16 -12.88
N HIS A 31 -8.67 5.40 -11.80
CA HIS A 31 -8.99 3.98 -11.78
C HIS A 31 -10.51 3.75 -11.85
N SER A 32 -10.98 2.86 -12.75
CA SER A 32 -12.40 2.54 -12.96
C SER A 32 -13.17 2.04 -11.72
N HIS A 33 -12.44 1.68 -10.66
CA HIS A 33 -12.95 1.17 -9.39
C HIS A 33 -12.54 2.08 -8.21
N SER A 34 -12.06 3.30 -8.47
CA SER A 34 -11.45 4.19 -7.49
C SER A 34 -12.30 4.29 -6.22
N LYS A 35 -13.59 4.64 -6.33
CA LYS A 35 -14.50 4.74 -5.17
C LYS A 35 -14.58 3.47 -4.31
N GLU A 36 -14.64 2.29 -4.94
CA GLU A 36 -14.68 1.00 -4.23
C GLU A 36 -13.37 0.74 -3.50
N ILE A 37 -12.24 1.02 -4.15
CA ILE A 37 -10.89 0.85 -3.61
C ILE A 37 -10.63 1.81 -2.45
N TYR A 38 -10.97 3.09 -2.59
CA TYR A 38 -10.80 4.09 -1.53
C TYR A 38 -11.64 3.74 -0.31
N ARG A 39 -12.91 3.35 -0.50
CA ARG A 39 -13.76 2.89 0.62
C ARG A 39 -13.19 1.64 1.31
N ALA A 40 -12.70 0.67 0.53
CA ALA A 40 -12.05 -0.52 1.08
C ALA A 40 -10.75 -0.18 1.82
N THR A 41 -10.01 0.81 1.33
CA THR A 41 -8.79 1.32 1.96
C THR A 41 -9.11 1.99 3.30
N GLU A 42 -10.11 2.87 3.36
CA GLU A 42 -10.55 3.49 4.61
C GLU A 42 -10.97 2.46 5.65
N GLU A 43 -11.75 1.45 5.26
CA GLU A 43 -12.18 0.38 6.15
C GLU A 43 -10.99 -0.45 6.64
N MET A 44 -10.07 -0.78 5.72
CA MET A 44 -8.83 -1.48 6.05
C MET A 44 -7.99 -0.69 7.05
N ILE A 45 -7.79 0.61 6.82
CA ILE A 45 -7.02 1.49 7.71
C ILE A 45 -7.68 1.60 9.08
N LYS A 46 -9.00 1.81 9.15
CA LYS A 46 -9.75 1.82 10.42
C LYS A 46 -9.53 0.53 11.21
N ARG A 47 -9.63 -0.62 10.53
CA ARG A 47 -9.50 -1.93 11.17
C ARG A 47 -8.09 -2.18 11.69
N ILE A 48 -7.05 -1.82 10.95
CA ILE A 48 -5.67 -2.02 11.42
C ILE A 48 -5.29 -1.01 12.51
N LYS A 49 -5.87 0.21 12.53
CA LYS A 49 -5.69 1.17 13.63
C LYS A 49 -6.19 0.60 14.95
N LEU A 50 -7.36 -0.05 14.95
CA LEU A 50 -7.89 -0.76 16.13
C LEU A 50 -6.97 -1.91 16.59
N ALA A 51 -6.11 -2.42 15.71
CA ALA A 51 -5.12 -3.45 16.00
C ALA A 51 -3.71 -2.89 16.29
N GLY A 52 -3.56 -1.58 16.47
CA GLY A 52 -2.32 -0.92 16.88
C GLY A 52 -1.48 -0.35 15.72
N TYR A 53 -2.05 -0.18 14.53
CA TYR A 53 -1.38 0.59 13.46
C TYR A 53 -1.42 2.09 13.76
N GLU A 54 -0.25 2.72 13.77
CA GLU A 54 -0.08 4.16 13.87
C GLU A 54 0.52 4.70 12.55
N PRO A 55 -0.18 5.60 11.83
CA PRO A 55 0.35 6.18 10.60
C PRO A 55 1.62 6.99 10.84
N ASN A 56 2.68 6.71 10.07
CA ASN A 56 3.91 7.51 10.14
C ASN A 56 3.83 8.68 9.14
N ILE A 57 3.35 9.84 9.61
CA ILE A 57 3.18 11.05 8.79
C ILE A 57 4.48 11.60 8.20
N ALA A 58 5.66 11.16 8.69
CA ALA A 58 6.94 11.51 8.08
C ALA A 58 7.12 10.91 6.68
N ASP A 59 6.38 9.83 6.37
CA ASP A 59 6.34 9.22 5.04
C ASP A 59 5.27 9.86 4.13
N ALA A 60 4.56 10.89 4.59
CA ALA A 60 3.59 11.61 3.78
C ALA A 60 4.26 12.36 2.62
N ARG A 61 3.46 12.79 1.65
CA ARG A 61 3.95 13.69 0.60
C ARG A 61 4.49 14.99 1.23
N ILE A 62 5.63 15.46 0.71
CA ILE A 62 6.30 16.67 1.18
C ILE A 62 5.41 17.92 1.03
N ASP A 63 4.52 17.93 0.04
CA ASP A 63 3.62 19.03 -0.28
C ASP A 63 2.21 18.89 0.32
N ALA A 64 1.96 17.87 1.15
CA ALA A 64 0.69 17.73 1.86
C ALA A 64 0.59 18.74 3.01
N GLU A 65 -0.58 19.34 3.17
CA GLU A 65 -0.95 20.13 4.35
C GLU A 65 -0.88 19.26 5.61
N GLU A 66 -0.59 19.85 6.77
CA GLU A 66 -0.38 19.11 8.02
C GLU A 66 -1.60 18.24 8.38
N GLU A 67 -2.79 18.82 8.24
CA GLU A 67 -4.08 18.19 8.48
C GLU A 67 -4.37 17.04 7.49
N ALA A 68 -3.72 17.04 6.33
CA ALA A 68 -3.90 16.06 5.26
C ALA A 68 -2.81 14.97 5.23
N LYS A 69 -1.74 15.07 6.03
CA LYS A 69 -0.63 14.11 5.99
C LYS A 69 -1.05 12.68 6.30
N GLU A 70 -1.96 12.49 7.25
CA GLU A 70 -2.44 11.16 7.61
C GLU A 70 -3.24 10.51 6.47
N ALA A 71 -4.08 11.29 5.79
CA ALA A 71 -4.80 10.83 4.60
C ALA A 71 -3.82 10.52 3.47
N SER A 72 -2.78 11.35 3.29
CA SER A 72 -1.73 11.14 2.30
C SER A 72 -1.04 9.78 2.47
N VAL A 73 -0.60 9.41 3.69
CA VAL A 73 0.01 8.09 3.94
C VAL A 73 -0.98 6.95 3.83
N SER A 74 -2.25 7.17 4.19
CA SER A 74 -3.31 6.16 4.07
C SER A 74 -3.59 5.79 2.61
N HIS A 75 -3.33 6.69 1.68
CA HIS A 75 -3.58 6.50 0.24
C HIS A 75 -2.31 6.19 -0.57
N HIS A 76 -1.25 5.70 0.08
CA HIS A 76 -0.11 5.14 -0.66
C HIS A 76 -0.54 3.99 -1.57
N SER A 77 0.03 3.94 -2.78
CA SER A 77 -0.31 2.93 -3.80
C SER A 77 -0.30 1.48 -3.31
N GLU A 78 0.59 1.15 -2.37
CA GLU A 78 0.72 -0.18 -1.78
C GLU A 78 -0.56 -0.57 -1.04
N LYS A 79 -1.11 0.35 -0.24
CA LYS A 79 -2.35 0.15 0.52
C LYS A 79 -3.55 0.06 -0.41
N LEU A 80 -3.60 0.88 -1.45
CA LEU A 80 -4.65 0.81 -2.48
C LEU A 80 -4.63 -0.57 -3.18
N ALA A 81 -3.45 -1.04 -3.59
CA ALA A 81 -3.28 -2.34 -4.23
C ALA A 81 -3.64 -3.51 -3.29
N ILE A 82 -3.28 -3.43 -1.99
CA ILE A 82 -3.67 -4.43 -0.99
C ILE A 82 -5.18 -4.42 -0.79
N ALA A 83 -5.81 -3.25 -0.63
CA ALA A 83 -7.25 -3.12 -0.47
C ALA A 83 -8.00 -3.71 -1.67
N PHE A 84 -7.54 -3.41 -2.90
CA PHE A 84 -8.07 -4.01 -4.12
C PHE A 84 -7.91 -5.55 -4.13
N GLY A 85 -6.73 -6.05 -3.76
CA GLY A 85 -6.49 -7.49 -3.63
C GLY A 85 -7.43 -8.15 -2.62
N LEU A 86 -7.69 -7.50 -1.47
CA LEU A 86 -8.59 -8.01 -0.43
C LEU A 86 -10.04 -8.12 -0.92
N ILE A 87 -10.54 -7.16 -1.71
CA ILE A 87 -11.93 -7.17 -2.19
C ILE A 87 -12.12 -8.06 -3.43
N LYS A 88 -11.10 -8.23 -4.27
CA LYS A 88 -11.21 -9.01 -5.53
C LYS A 88 -10.78 -10.47 -5.40
N THR A 89 -10.27 -10.90 -4.26
CA THR A 89 -9.82 -12.29 -4.04
C THR A 89 -10.51 -12.94 -2.85
N LYS A 90 -10.61 -14.28 -2.87
CA LYS A 90 -11.19 -15.04 -1.76
C LYS A 90 -10.28 -14.98 -0.52
N PRO A 91 -10.83 -15.02 0.70
CA PRO A 91 -10.03 -15.19 1.91
C PRO A 91 -9.03 -16.36 1.76
N GLY A 92 -7.79 -16.16 2.21
CA GLY A 92 -6.71 -17.16 2.11
C GLY A 92 -5.84 -17.12 0.84
N THR A 93 -6.30 -16.63 -0.33
CA THR A 93 -5.48 -16.47 -1.56
C THR A 93 -4.29 -15.49 -1.47
N THR A 94 -3.01 -15.87 -1.44
CA THR A 94 -1.90 -14.90 -1.32
C THR A 94 -1.99 -13.69 -2.26
N ILE A 95 -1.89 -12.46 -1.72
CA ILE A 95 -1.87 -11.20 -2.50
C ILE A 95 -0.43 -10.92 -2.92
N ARG A 96 -0.20 -10.63 -4.21
CA ARG A 96 1.13 -10.36 -4.77
C ARG A 96 1.18 -8.98 -5.40
N ILE A 97 2.09 -8.13 -4.92
CA ILE A 97 2.23 -6.75 -5.36
C ILE A 97 3.66 -6.50 -5.82
N SER A 98 3.82 -5.75 -6.90
CA SER A 98 5.12 -5.21 -7.32
C SER A 98 5.12 -3.69 -7.20
N LYS A 99 6.14 -3.13 -6.54
CA LYS A 99 6.33 -1.70 -6.33
C LYS A 99 7.56 -1.23 -7.09
N ASN A 100 7.42 -0.12 -7.80
CA ASN A 100 8.52 0.47 -8.57
C ASN A 100 9.51 1.30 -7.73
N LEU A 101 9.32 1.42 -6.42
CA LEU A 101 10.17 2.12 -5.43
C LEU A 101 10.43 1.17 -4.25
N ARG A 102 11.37 1.51 -3.36
CA ARG A 102 11.51 0.82 -2.07
C ARG A 102 10.25 1.09 -1.23
N VAL A 103 9.77 0.09 -0.49
CA VAL A 103 8.63 0.26 0.41
C VAL A 103 8.99 1.25 1.52
N CYS A 104 8.10 2.20 1.84
CA CYS A 104 8.31 3.11 2.96
C CYS A 104 8.03 2.43 4.32
N THR A 105 8.49 3.05 5.40
CA THR A 105 8.36 2.51 6.76
C THR A 105 6.89 2.32 7.14
N ASP A 106 6.06 3.33 6.86
CA ASP A 106 4.62 3.28 7.08
C ASP A 106 3.95 2.09 6.37
N CYS A 107 4.18 1.94 5.07
CA CYS A 107 3.57 0.86 4.28
C CYS A 107 4.07 -0.52 4.73
N HIS A 108 5.34 -0.64 5.12
CA HIS A 108 5.88 -1.87 5.66
C HIS A 108 5.18 -2.28 6.97
N ASN A 109 5.03 -1.33 7.90
CA ASN A 109 4.34 -1.56 9.17
C ASN A 109 2.83 -1.82 9.00
N ALA A 110 2.17 -1.06 8.14
CA ALA A 110 0.77 -1.30 7.79
C ALA A 110 0.58 -2.72 7.22
N THR A 111 1.43 -3.15 6.28
CA THR A 111 1.30 -4.46 5.63
C THR A 111 1.48 -5.62 6.61
N LYS A 112 2.41 -5.49 7.58
CA LYS A 112 2.51 -6.44 8.71
C LYS A 112 1.16 -6.59 9.40
N ILE A 113 0.56 -5.50 9.87
CA ILE A 113 -0.69 -5.56 10.63
C ILE A 113 -1.85 -6.03 9.76
N ILE A 114 -1.92 -5.60 8.50
CA ILE A 114 -2.93 -6.09 7.54
C ILE A 114 -2.85 -7.61 7.40
N SER A 115 -1.64 -8.18 7.25
CA SER A 115 -1.44 -9.64 7.11
C SER A 115 -2.03 -10.41 8.30
N LYS A 116 -1.90 -9.86 9.51
CA LYS A 116 -2.46 -10.43 10.75
C LYS A 116 -3.97 -10.27 10.82
N VAL A 117 -4.47 -9.05 10.66
CA VAL A 117 -5.89 -8.70 10.83
C VAL A 117 -6.79 -9.38 9.80
N TYR A 118 -6.32 -9.51 8.56
CA TYR A 118 -7.06 -10.13 7.47
C TYR A 118 -6.71 -11.60 7.26
N ASN A 119 -5.83 -12.17 8.09
CA ASN A 119 -5.29 -13.52 7.94
C ASN A 119 -4.86 -13.80 6.48
N ARG A 120 -3.99 -12.92 5.99
CA ARG A 120 -3.62 -12.82 4.58
C ARG A 120 -2.11 -12.90 4.45
N GLU A 121 -1.60 -13.84 3.66
CA GLU A 121 -0.23 -13.70 3.17
C GLU A 121 -0.20 -12.61 2.08
N ILE A 122 0.73 -11.68 2.23
CA ILE A 122 0.96 -10.59 1.27
C ILE A 122 2.44 -10.62 0.88
N VAL A 123 2.71 -10.69 -0.41
CA VAL A 123 4.07 -10.64 -0.95
C VAL A 123 4.23 -9.34 -1.71
N VAL A 124 5.18 -8.51 -1.27
CA VAL A 124 5.52 -7.25 -1.94
C VAL A 124 6.94 -7.35 -2.49
N ARG A 125 7.08 -7.30 -3.81
CA ARG A 125 8.36 -7.07 -4.46
C ARG A 125 8.58 -5.57 -4.56
N ASP A 126 9.65 -5.06 -3.96
CA ASP A 126 10.09 -3.69 -4.17
C ASP A 126 11.38 -3.64 -5.03
N ARG A 127 12.04 -2.48 -5.14
CA ARG A 127 13.30 -2.36 -5.90
C ARG A 127 14.44 -3.20 -5.35
N ASN A 128 14.43 -3.50 -4.06
CA ASN A 128 15.56 -4.07 -3.35
C ASN A 128 15.39 -5.57 -3.12
N ARG A 129 14.18 -6.02 -2.78
CA ARG A 129 13.91 -7.40 -2.34
C ARG A 129 12.44 -7.77 -2.40
N PHE A 130 12.17 -9.01 -2.02
CA PHE A 130 10.83 -9.50 -1.71
C PHE A 130 10.59 -9.44 -0.20
N HIS A 131 9.42 -8.94 0.15
CA HIS A 131 8.90 -8.91 1.51
C HIS A 131 7.73 -9.89 1.58
N HIS A 132 7.84 -10.91 2.44
CA HIS A 132 6.74 -11.83 2.70
C HIS A 132 6.13 -11.47 4.05
N PHE A 133 4.91 -10.96 4.02
CA PHE A 133 4.15 -10.59 5.19
C PHE A 133 3.18 -11.69 5.57
N LYS A 134 3.28 -12.17 6.81
CA LYS A 134 2.41 -13.21 7.37
C LYS A 134 2.28 -13.02 8.88
N GLU A 135 1.06 -13.12 9.39
CA GLU A 135 0.76 -13.12 10.83
C GLU A 135 1.31 -11.93 11.63
N GLY A 136 1.56 -10.79 10.98
CA GLY A 136 2.11 -9.60 11.65
C GLY A 136 3.62 -9.42 11.49
N SER A 137 4.30 -10.30 10.78
CA SER A 137 5.74 -10.27 10.59
C SER A 137 6.10 -10.18 9.11
N CYS A 138 7.31 -9.68 8.83
CA CYS A 138 7.89 -9.65 7.49
C CYS A 138 9.17 -10.49 7.45
N SER A 139 9.39 -11.22 6.37
CA SER A 139 10.62 -12.01 6.14
C SER A 139 11.92 -11.19 6.12
N CYS A 140 11.84 -9.85 6.01
CA CYS A 140 13.02 -8.99 6.02
C CYS A 140 13.55 -8.67 7.44
N ASN A 141 12.87 -9.14 8.50
CA ASN A 141 13.21 -8.88 9.91
C ASN A 141 13.41 -7.40 10.22
N ASP A 142 12.60 -6.53 9.61
CA ASP A 142 12.66 -5.08 9.79
C ASP A 142 14.01 -4.45 9.36
N TYR A 143 14.72 -5.08 8.40
CA TYR A 143 15.89 -4.49 7.73
C TYR A 143 15.51 -3.94 6.34
N TRP A 144 14.39 -3.22 6.26
CA TRP A 144 13.78 -2.72 5.01
C TRP A 144 14.76 -1.92 4.15
#